data_AF-A0A651GSR3-F1
#
_entry.id   AF-A0A651GSR3-F1
#
_cell.length_a   1.000
_cell.length_b   1.000
_cell.length_c   1.000
_cell.angle_alpha   90.00
_cell.angle_beta   90.00
_cell.angle_gamma   90.00
#
_symmetry.space_group_name_H-M   'P 1'
#
loop_
_entity.id
_entity.type
_entity.pdbx_description
1 polymer ?
#
loop_
_entity_poly.entity_id
_entity_poly.type
_entity_poly.pdbx_seq_one_letter_code
_entity_poly.pdbx_strand_id
1 'polypeptide(L)'
;MTLRRHTFPAILLVLLLIAACGDADPDDGPDPQDQQRIEELEAELDQLRDRVDELEQENEALEDEVTALREAVPDDDVNDDAAAPIEWPDEVADLWTAEGLIDQLRVHLRDPEAEMPEGWEPGMTDWAPYEVPDAVLGVYDTPGEVMAELAAVADAPLLGRDQWEVTIRVLTDADDPDLAYGALLGWGFLDDSVVGRDIRITLTRTDDERWEPGGAEQRQHCMRGVSDDQTACI
;
A
#
# COMPACT_ATOMS: atom_id res chain seq x y z
N MET A 1 -40.33 18.00 6.20
CA MET A 1 -38.93 17.54 6.36
C MET A 1 -38.11 18.28 5.34
N THR A 2 -37.36 19.26 5.81
CA THR A 2 -36.78 20.35 5.03
C THR A 2 -35.31 20.05 4.76
N LEU A 3 -34.93 19.93 3.49
CA LEU A 3 -33.53 19.79 3.06
C LEU A 3 -32.75 21.06 3.38
N ARG A 4 -31.60 20.90 4.05
CA ARG A 4 -30.57 21.94 4.17
C ARG A 4 -29.38 21.54 3.30
N ARG A 5 -29.19 22.24 2.19
CA ARG A 5 -27.95 22.28 1.42
C ARG A 5 -27.00 23.25 2.12
N HIS A 6 -25.82 22.78 2.51
CA HIS A 6 -24.71 23.63 2.91
C HIS A 6 -23.76 23.81 1.72
N THR A 7 -23.94 24.90 0.99
CA THR A 7 -22.92 25.50 0.14
C THR A 7 -21.97 26.28 1.05
N PHE A 8 -20.74 25.82 1.21
CA PHE A 8 -19.66 26.62 1.80
C PHE A 8 -18.81 27.23 0.67
N PRO A 9 -18.70 28.57 0.59
CA PRO A 9 -17.82 29.24 -0.36
C PRO A 9 -16.43 29.33 0.27
N ALA A 10 -15.60 28.32 0.05
CA ALA A 10 -14.17 28.41 0.31
C ALA A 10 -13.48 28.59 -1.04
N ILE A 11 -13.27 29.84 -1.45
CA ILE A 11 -12.18 30.39 -2.30
C ILE A 11 -12.57 31.87 -2.49
N LEU A 12 -12.57 32.63 -1.40
CA LEU A 12 -12.65 34.10 -1.41
C LEU A 12 -11.63 34.71 -0.43
N LEU A 13 -10.54 33.96 -0.15
CA LEU A 13 -9.57 34.32 0.88
C LEU A 13 -8.13 34.46 0.36
N VAL A 14 -7.94 34.64 -0.96
CA VAL A 14 -6.63 34.91 -1.58
C VAL A 14 -6.47 36.40 -1.97
N LEU A 15 -7.54 37.20 -1.90
CA LEU A 15 -7.51 38.61 -2.35
C LEU A 15 -7.19 39.66 -1.27
N LEU A 16 -6.80 39.26 -0.04
CA LEU A 16 -6.65 40.19 1.08
C LEU A 16 -5.21 40.42 1.60
N LEU A 17 -4.18 40.00 0.85
CA LEU A 17 -2.77 40.19 1.25
C LEU A 17 -1.95 41.16 0.38
N ILE A 18 -2.54 41.88 -0.57
CA ILE A 18 -1.82 42.87 -1.43
C ILE A 18 -2.23 44.31 -1.08
N ALA A 19 -2.27 44.64 0.21
CA ALA A 19 -2.55 46.02 0.66
C ALA A 19 -1.61 46.47 1.79
N ALA A 20 -0.35 46.04 1.74
CA ALA A 20 0.69 46.48 2.67
C ALA A 20 1.88 47.09 1.92
N CYS A 21 1.77 48.40 1.69
CA CYS A 21 2.84 49.40 1.68
C CYS A 21 4.04 49.20 0.74
N GLY A 22 3.90 49.72 -0.48
CA GLY A 22 4.98 50.35 -1.24
C GLY A 22 4.36 51.47 -2.09
N ASP A 23 4.92 52.69 -2.02
CA ASP A 23 4.58 53.80 -2.91
C ASP A 23 4.90 53.39 -4.36
N ALA A 24 3.95 52.73 -5.03
CA ALA A 24 4.01 52.47 -6.45
C ALA A 24 3.41 53.68 -7.17
N ASP A 25 4.24 54.38 -7.92
CA ASP A 25 3.82 55.41 -8.87
C ASP A 25 2.72 54.80 -9.78
N PRO A 26 1.55 55.45 -9.92
CA PRO A 26 0.43 54.92 -10.72
C PRO A 26 0.67 54.94 -12.24
N ASP A 27 1.91 55.18 -12.69
CA ASP A 27 2.30 55.37 -14.10
C ASP A 27 3.30 54.31 -14.62
N ASP A 28 3.76 53.38 -13.77
CA ASP A 28 4.51 52.22 -14.27
C ASP A 28 3.51 51.16 -14.74
N GLY A 29 3.33 51.10 -16.06
CA GLY A 29 2.62 50.00 -16.72
C GLY A 29 3.21 48.63 -16.32
N PRO A 30 2.47 47.53 -16.52
CA PRO A 30 2.93 46.21 -16.09
C PRO A 30 4.31 45.91 -16.67
N ASP A 31 5.23 45.40 -15.85
CA ASP A 31 6.60 45.05 -16.27
C ASP A 31 6.52 44.20 -17.55
N PRO A 32 7.21 44.57 -18.65
CA PRO A 32 7.19 43.80 -19.88
C PRO A 32 7.60 42.32 -19.68
N GLN A 33 8.38 41.99 -18.65
CA GLN A 33 8.69 40.59 -18.32
C GLN A 33 7.49 39.85 -17.74
N ASP A 34 6.66 40.51 -16.92
CA ASP A 34 5.44 39.93 -16.37
C ASP A 34 4.39 39.73 -17.45
N GLN A 35 4.27 40.67 -18.40
CA GLN A 35 3.38 40.52 -19.55
C GLN A 35 3.78 39.32 -20.43
N GLN A 36 5.07 39.16 -20.69
CA GLN A 36 5.58 38.03 -21.47
C GLN A 36 5.32 36.68 -20.77
N ARG A 37 5.48 36.63 -19.45
CA ARG A 37 5.21 35.42 -18.67
C ARG A 37 3.72 35.08 -18.59
N ILE A 38 2.85 36.08 -18.55
CA ILE A 38 1.40 35.89 -18.61
C ILE A 38 1.01 35.32 -19.97
N GLU A 39 1.51 35.88 -21.08
CA GLU A 39 1.24 35.36 -22.42
C GLU A 39 1.73 33.91 -22.60
N GLU A 40 2.90 33.56 -22.03
CA GLU A 40 3.42 32.19 -22.04
C GLU A 40 2.51 31.22 -21.27
N LEU A 41 2.08 31.59 -20.05
CA LEU A 41 1.19 30.77 -19.24
C LEU A 41 -0.22 30.63 -19.83
N GLU A 42 -0.73 31.67 -20.49
CA GLU A 42 -2.00 31.61 -21.21
C GLU A 42 -1.91 30.65 -22.40
N ALA A 43 -0.81 30.67 -23.15
CA ALA A 43 -0.57 29.73 -24.23
C ALA A 43 -0.41 28.28 -23.73
N GLU A 44 0.27 28.07 -22.60
CA GLU A 44 0.40 26.74 -21.97
C GLU A 44 -0.96 26.22 -21.46
N LEU A 45 -1.78 27.09 -20.87
CA LEU A 45 -3.12 26.73 -20.42
C LEU A 45 -4.03 26.32 -21.58
N ASP A 46 -3.97 27.02 -22.70
CA ASP A 46 -4.75 26.67 -23.89
C ASP A 46 -4.27 25.34 -24.49
N GLN A 47 -2.95 25.09 -24.52
CA GLN A 47 -2.41 23.80 -24.95
C GLN A 47 -2.85 22.64 -24.04
N LEU A 48 -2.88 22.85 -22.72
CA LEU A 48 -3.33 21.85 -21.77
C LEU A 48 -4.83 21.57 -21.88
N ARG A 49 -5.65 22.60 -22.16
CA ARG A 49 -7.09 22.43 -22.42
C ARG A 49 -7.32 21.58 -23.66
N ASP A 50 -6.65 21.89 -24.76
CA ASP A 50 -6.75 21.10 -25.99
C ASP A 50 -6.34 19.65 -25.76
N ARG A 51 -5.32 19.39 -24.92
CA ARG A 51 -4.87 18.04 -24.59
C ARG A 51 -5.88 17.28 -23.72
N VAL A 52 -6.57 17.94 -22.81
CA VAL A 52 -7.63 17.32 -22.01
C VAL A 52 -8.81 16.95 -22.91
N ASP A 53 -9.24 17.86 -23.79
CA ASP A 53 -10.33 17.60 -24.73
C ASP A 53 -10.01 16.44 -25.69
N GLU A 54 -8.75 16.29 -26.11
CA GLU A 54 -8.28 15.13 -26.88
C GLU A 54 -8.35 13.82 -26.08
N LEU A 55 -7.89 13.82 -24.83
CA LEU A 55 -7.91 12.64 -23.96
C LEU A 55 -9.33 12.21 -23.56
N GLU A 56 -10.25 13.17 -23.38
CA GLU A 56 -11.67 12.86 -23.14
C GLU A 56 -12.29 12.17 -24.35
N GLN A 57 -11.99 12.64 -25.56
CA GLN A 57 -12.43 12.00 -26.80
C GLN A 57 -11.82 10.60 -26.99
N GLU A 58 -10.54 10.41 -26.66
CA GLU A 58 -9.88 9.09 -26.70
C GLU A 58 -10.52 8.13 -25.69
N ASN A 59 -10.82 8.58 -24.48
CA ASN A 59 -11.50 7.74 -23.48
C ASN A 59 -12.91 7.35 -23.95
N GLU A 60 -13.70 8.29 -24.48
CA GLU A 60 -15.04 8.00 -25.00
C GLU A 60 -14.98 6.97 -26.15
N ALA A 61 -14.02 7.12 -27.06
CA ALA A 61 -13.81 6.16 -28.16
C ALA A 61 -13.39 4.77 -27.65
N LEU A 62 -12.55 4.69 -26.62
CA LEU A 62 -12.15 3.43 -26.00
C LEU A 62 -13.30 2.78 -25.22
N GLU A 63 -14.12 3.56 -24.53
CA GLU A 63 -15.32 3.05 -23.84
C GLU A 63 -16.33 2.46 -24.83
N ASP A 64 -16.53 3.12 -25.97
CA ASP A 64 -17.34 2.61 -27.07
C ASP A 64 -16.74 1.32 -27.67
N GLU A 65 -15.42 1.27 -27.87
CA GLU A 65 -14.73 0.07 -28.35
C GLU A 65 -14.88 -1.11 -27.38
N VAL A 66 -14.67 -0.88 -26.07
CA VAL A 66 -14.85 -1.90 -25.03
C VAL A 66 -16.30 -2.38 -24.99
N THR A 67 -17.27 -1.48 -25.13
CA THR A 67 -18.69 -1.83 -25.18
C THR A 67 -19.01 -2.67 -26.41
N ALA A 68 -18.55 -2.25 -27.59
CA ALA A 68 -18.72 -3.00 -28.83
C ALA A 68 -18.06 -4.37 -28.77
N LEU A 69 -16.88 -4.49 -28.16
CA LEU A 69 -16.21 -5.78 -27.94
C LEU A 69 -17.01 -6.68 -26.99
N ARG A 70 -17.57 -6.14 -25.91
CA ARG A 70 -18.44 -6.90 -24.99
C ARG A 70 -19.71 -7.40 -25.68
N GLU A 71 -20.33 -6.60 -26.54
CA GLU A 71 -21.53 -6.99 -27.29
C GLU A 71 -21.22 -7.94 -28.46
N ALA A 72 -20.02 -7.84 -29.04
CA ALA A 72 -19.58 -8.69 -30.15
C ALA A 72 -19.11 -10.08 -29.71
N VAL A 73 -18.82 -10.27 -28.41
CA VAL A 73 -18.70 -11.59 -27.80
C VAL A 73 -20.13 -12.10 -27.57
N PRO A 74 -20.65 -13.03 -28.40
CA PRO A 74 -21.95 -13.62 -28.12
C PRO A 74 -21.93 -14.24 -26.71
N ASP A 75 -23.05 -14.14 -25.99
CA ASP A 75 -23.35 -14.89 -24.76
C ASP A 75 -23.38 -16.42 -25.00
N ASP A 76 -22.34 -16.97 -25.66
CA ASP A 76 -22.07 -18.40 -25.70
C ASP A 76 -21.33 -18.72 -24.40
N ASP A 77 -22.09 -19.18 -23.41
CA ASP A 77 -21.60 -19.90 -22.24
C ASP A 77 -20.39 -19.27 -21.52
N VAL A 78 -20.49 -17.99 -21.13
CA VAL A 78 -19.95 -17.66 -19.80
C VAL A 78 -20.93 -18.26 -18.81
N ASN A 79 -20.83 -19.58 -18.66
CA ASN A 79 -21.46 -20.30 -17.60
C ASN A 79 -21.06 -19.57 -16.30
N ASP A 80 -22.01 -18.86 -15.70
CA ASP A 80 -21.91 -18.27 -14.36
C ASP A 80 -21.59 -19.38 -13.31
N ASP A 81 -21.59 -20.66 -13.74
CA ASP A 81 -21.16 -21.85 -13.02
C ASP A 81 -19.77 -22.42 -13.42
N ALA A 82 -18.90 -21.72 -14.17
CA ALA A 82 -17.59 -22.28 -14.61
C ALA A 82 -16.33 -21.56 -14.14
N ALA A 83 -16.44 -20.49 -13.35
CA ALA A 83 -15.48 -20.31 -12.27
C ALA A 83 -16.20 -20.89 -11.06
N ALA A 84 -15.92 -22.16 -10.72
CA ALA A 84 -16.18 -22.60 -9.36
C ALA A 84 -15.70 -21.45 -8.45
N PRO A 85 -16.50 -20.99 -7.47
CA PRO A 85 -16.02 -20.04 -6.48
C PRO A 85 -14.62 -20.51 -6.12
N ILE A 86 -13.63 -19.61 -6.17
CA ILE A 86 -12.34 -19.94 -5.60
C ILE A 86 -12.69 -20.24 -4.14
N GLU A 87 -12.81 -21.53 -3.84
CA GLU A 87 -13.00 -22.04 -2.50
C GLU A 87 -11.65 -21.77 -1.86
N TRP A 88 -11.51 -20.55 -1.37
CA TRP A 88 -10.44 -20.21 -0.47
C TRP A 88 -10.50 -21.25 0.64
N PRO A 89 -9.38 -21.88 0.98
CA PRO A 89 -9.37 -22.82 2.09
C PRO A 89 -10.05 -22.16 3.29
N ASP A 90 -10.95 -22.87 3.97
CA ASP A 90 -11.62 -22.39 5.19
C ASP A 90 -10.61 -22.00 6.31
N GLU A 91 -9.33 -22.30 6.08
CA GLU A 91 -8.18 -22.06 6.95
C GLU A 91 -7.50 -20.69 6.72
N VAL A 92 -7.88 -19.92 5.70
CA VAL A 92 -7.33 -18.57 5.47
C VAL A 92 -8.07 -17.56 6.35
N ALA A 93 -7.32 -16.85 7.19
CA ALA A 93 -7.90 -15.87 8.09
C ALA A 93 -8.36 -14.60 7.35
N ASP A 94 -9.42 -13.95 7.84
CA ASP A 94 -9.89 -12.67 7.29
C ASP A 94 -8.79 -11.61 7.43
N LEU A 95 -8.38 -11.01 6.31
CA LEU A 95 -7.29 -10.03 6.20
C LEU A 95 -7.47 -8.81 7.13
N TRP A 96 -8.70 -8.53 7.57
CA TRP A 96 -9.01 -7.40 8.46
C TRP A 96 -9.01 -7.78 9.94
N THR A 97 -8.49 -8.97 10.29
CA THR A 97 -8.35 -9.44 11.66
C THR A 97 -6.88 -9.49 12.08
N ALA A 98 -6.63 -9.56 13.39
CA ALA A 98 -5.27 -9.73 13.92
C ALA A 98 -4.62 -11.06 13.45
N GLU A 99 -5.43 -12.09 13.20
CA GLU A 99 -4.99 -13.36 12.64
C GLU A 99 -4.61 -13.20 11.16
N GLY A 100 -5.48 -12.58 10.36
CA GLY A 100 -5.20 -12.30 8.95
C GLY A 100 -4.07 -11.31 8.71
N LEU A 101 -3.73 -10.47 9.70
CA LEU A 101 -2.56 -9.59 9.63
C LEU A 101 -1.27 -10.38 9.37
N ILE A 102 -1.12 -11.53 10.01
CA ILE A 102 0.07 -12.39 9.91
C ILE A 102 -0.12 -13.61 9.01
N ASP A 103 -1.30 -13.78 8.40
CA ASP A 103 -1.57 -14.93 7.54
C ASP A 103 -0.97 -14.74 6.14
N GLN A 104 0.02 -15.57 5.79
CA GLN A 104 0.72 -15.47 4.52
C GLN A 104 0.05 -16.37 3.48
N LEU A 105 -0.74 -15.77 2.59
CA LEU A 105 -1.52 -16.49 1.56
C LEU A 105 -0.70 -17.48 0.73
N ARG A 106 0.58 -17.17 0.48
CA ARG A 106 1.51 -18.04 -0.27
C ARG A 106 1.71 -19.42 0.37
N VAL A 107 1.55 -19.53 1.68
CA VAL A 107 1.60 -20.81 2.41
C VAL A 107 0.45 -21.72 1.98
N HIS A 108 -0.73 -21.13 1.75
CA HIS A 108 -1.96 -21.83 1.39
C HIS A 108 -2.07 -22.13 -0.12
N LEU A 109 -1.36 -21.38 -0.96
CA LEU A 109 -1.35 -21.56 -2.42
C LEU A 109 -0.48 -22.74 -2.88
N ARG A 110 0.10 -23.50 -1.96
CA ARG A 110 0.88 -24.67 -2.34
C ARG A 110 -0.04 -25.78 -2.80
N ASP A 111 0.25 -26.35 -3.97
CA ASP A 111 -0.44 -27.53 -4.47
C ASP A 111 -0.33 -28.66 -3.43
N PRO A 112 -1.46 -29.10 -2.83
CA PRO A 112 -1.45 -30.17 -1.84
C PRO A 112 -1.06 -31.51 -2.45
N GLU A 113 -1.15 -31.66 -3.78
CA GLU A 113 -0.77 -32.86 -4.52
C GLU A 113 0.71 -32.84 -4.96
N ALA A 114 1.43 -31.73 -4.77
CA ALA A 114 2.85 -31.67 -5.07
C ALA A 114 3.63 -32.62 -4.15
N GLU A 115 4.21 -33.68 -4.73
CA GLU A 115 5.05 -34.64 -4.02
C GLU A 115 6.27 -33.92 -3.42
N MET A 116 6.29 -33.79 -2.10
CA MET A 116 7.47 -33.35 -1.36
C MET A 116 8.51 -34.46 -1.28
N PRO A 117 9.81 -34.12 -1.26
CA PRO A 117 10.83 -35.11 -0.94
C PRO A 117 10.54 -35.83 0.37
N GLU A 118 10.88 -37.11 0.44
CA GLU A 118 10.68 -37.92 1.64
C GLU A 118 11.36 -37.27 2.85
N GLY A 119 10.59 -37.07 3.93
CA GLY A 119 11.05 -36.45 5.18
C GLY A 119 10.97 -34.93 5.24
N TRP A 120 10.45 -34.25 4.21
CA TRP A 120 10.20 -32.80 4.27
C TRP A 120 8.81 -32.54 4.87
N GLU A 121 8.78 -31.80 5.97
CA GLU A 121 7.57 -31.44 6.71
C GLU A 121 7.53 -29.92 6.93
N PRO A 122 7.10 -29.13 5.93
CA PRO A 122 7.08 -27.68 6.02
C PRO A 122 6.35 -27.18 7.27
N GLY A 123 6.81 -26.06 7.81
CA GLY A 123 6.23 -25.47 9.00
C GLY A 123 6.74 -24.05 9.24
N MET A 124 6.44 -23.53 10.41
CA MET A 124 6.87 -22.20 10.84
C MET A 124 7.58 -22.30 12.18
N THR A 125 8.60 -21.48 12.40
CA THR A 125 9.20 -21.33 13.73
C THR A 125 8.25 -20.60 14.66
N ASP A 126 8.47 -20.75 15.97
CA ASP A 126 7.88 -19.88 16.97
C ASP A 126 8.29 -18.42 16.73
N TRP A 127 7.46 -17.49 17.19
CA TRP A 127 7.81 -16.08 17.22
C TRP A 127 8.96 -15.85 18.20
N ALA A 128 10.02 -15.24 17.71
CA ALA A 128 11.20 -14.88 18.48
C ALA A 128 11.34 -13.35 18.54
N PRO A 129 11.90 -12.77 19.63
CA PRO A 129 12.14 -11.34 19.69
C PRO A 129 12.96 -10.82 18.50
N TYR A 130 12.55 -9.68 17.97
CA TYR A 130 13.22 -8.98 16.88
C TYR A 130 13.65 -7.60 17.36
N GLU A 131 14.92 -7.27 17.16
CA GLU A 131 15.44 -5.94 17.48
C GLU A 131 15.12 -5.00 16.33
N VAL A 132 14.27 -4.01 16.60
CA VAL A 132 13.91 -2.97 15.62
C VAL A 132 15.17 -2.18 15.26
N PRO A 133 15.55 -2.07 13.97
CA PRO A 133 16.75 -1.35 13.58
C PRO A 133 16.72 0.11 14.02
N ASP A 134 17.87 0.64 14.45
CA ASP A 134 18.01 2.04 14.91
C ASP A 134 17.45 3.07 13.92
N ALA A 135 17.54 2.80 12.61
CA ALA A 135 17.02 3.67 11.56
C ALA A 135 15.48 3.81 11.56
N VAL A 136 14.78 2.84 12.16
CA VAL A 136 13.32 2.83 12.30
C VAL A 136 12.89 3.48 13.61
N LEU A 137 13.81 3.67 14.57
CA LEU A 137 13.49 4.30 15.84
C LEU A 137 13.22 5.79 15.62
N GLY A 138 12.01 6.23 15.97
CA GLY A 138 11.57 7.60 15.75
C GLY A 138 10.08 7.77 15.93
N VAL A 139 9.57 8.92 15.47
CA VAL A 139 8.16 9.27 15.48
C VAL A 139 7.72 9.63 14.06
N TYR A 140 6.58 9.11 13.66
CA TYR A 140 6.07 9.12 12.28
C TYR A 140 4.63 9.64 12.24
N ASP A 141 4.17 10.16 11.10
CA ASP A 141 2.83 10.74 11.00
C ASP A 141 1.76 9.64 10.89
N THR A 142 2.13 8.48 10.35
CA THR A 142 1.22 7.33 10.20
C THR A 142 1.90 6.00 10.57
N PRO A 143 1.14 4.97 10.97
CA PRO A 143 1.73 3.64 11.21
C PRO A 143 2.29 3.03 9.93
N GLY A 144 1.73 3.38 8.77
CA GLY A 144 2.24 2.95 7.47
C GLY A 144 3.65 3.46 7.16
N GLU A 145 4.00 4.67 7.62
CA GLU A 145 5.36 5.21 7.48
C GLU A 145 6.38 4.44 8.32
N VAL A 146 6.02 4.04 9.56
CA VAL A 146 6.87 3.18 10.39
C VAL A 146 7.16 1.87 9.65
N MET A 147 6.12 1.26 9.07
CA MET A 147 6.25 -0.01 8.36
C MET A 147 7.01 0.11 7.05
N ALA A 148 6.87 1.21 6.33
CA ALA A 148 7.66 1.49 5.13
C ALA A 148 9.15 1.62 5.45
N GLU A 149 9.51 2.35 6.53
CA GLU A 149 10.90 2.47 6.97
C GLU A 149 11.46 1.11 7.42
N LEU A 150 10.68 0.32 8.17
CA LEU A 150 11.07 -1.03 8.56
C LEU A 150 11.32 -1.93 7.35
N ALA A 151 10.43 -1.91 6.35
CA ALA A 151 10.59 -2.68 5.12
C ALA A 151 11.83 -2.25 4.33
N ALA A 152 12.08 -0.94 4.23
CA ALA A 152 13.24 -0.38 3.54
C ALA A 152 14.57 -0.84 4.14
N VAL A 153 14.63 -1.00 5.46
CA VAL A 153 15.85 -1.42 6.16
C VAL A 153 15.97 -2.95 6.26
N ALA A 154 14.88 -3.65 6.55
CA ALA A 154 14.91 -5.09 6.85
C ALA A 154 14.88 -6.00 5.60
N ASP A 155 14.10 -5.63 4.58
CA ASP A 155 13.75 -6.53 3.47
C ASP A 155 14.15 -5.99 2.09
N ALA A 156 14.08 -4.67 1.86
CA ALA A 156 14.43 -4.09 0.57
C ALA A 156 15.86 -4.46 0.06
N PRO A 157 16.89 -4.61 0.92
CA PRO A 157 18.21 -5.09 0.49
C PRO A 157 18.22 -6.54 -0.02
N LEU A 158 17.21 -7.33 0.35
CA LEU A 158 17.07 -8.75 0.02
C LEU A 158 16.25 -8.97 -1.27
N LEU A 159 15.43 -7.98 -1.66
CA LEU A 159 14.57 -8.06 -2.84
C LEU A 159 15.35 -8.32 -4.13
N GLY A 160 14.89 -9.29 -4.90
CA GLY A 160 15.52 -9.74 -6.15
C GLY A 160 16.77 -10.61 -5.96
N ARG A 161 17.14 -10.93 -4.70
CA ARG A 161 18.28 -11.78 -4.38
C ARG A 161 17.79 -13.00 -3.61
N ASP A 162 17.58 -12.80 -2.32
CA ASP A 162 17.07 -13.83 -1.43
C ASP A 162 15.55 -13.75 -1.42
N GLN A 163 14.98 -12.53 -1.37
CA GLN A 163 13.56 -12.28 -1.28
C GLN A 163 12.93 -11.90 -2.63
N TRP A 164 11.72 -12.38 -2.90
CA TRP A 164 10.98 -12.08 -4.13
C TRP A 164 9.79 -11.16 -3.89
N GLU A 165 9.18 -11.24 -2.71
CA GLU A 165 8.01 -10.47 -2.34
C GLU A 165 8.12 -9.96 -0.91
N VAL A 166 7.64 -8.74 -0.71
CA VAL A 166 7.39 -8.15 0.61
C VAL A 166 5.94 -7.69 0.59
N THR A 167 5.17 -8.13 1.57
CA THR A 167 3.83 -7.60 1.83
C THR A 167 3.84 -6.84 3.14
N ILE A 168 3.37 -5.59 3.11
CA ILE A 168 3.22 -4.74 4.29
C ILE A 168 1.75 -4.69 4.67
N ARG A 169 1.44 -4.92 5.94
CA ARG A 169 0.08 -4.80 6.47
C ARG A 169 0.08 -4.03 7.78
N VAL A 170 -0.98 -3.26 7.99
CA VAL A 170 -1.21 -2.49 9.21
C VAL A 170 -2.65 -2.69 9.64
N LEU A 171 -2.84 -2.99 10.93
CA LEU A 171 -4.14 -3.10 11.57
C LEU A 171 -4.17 -2.19 12.78
N THR A 172 -5.00 -1.16 12.75
CA THR A 172 -5.30 -0.34 13.93
C THR A 172 -6.26 -1.09 14.84
N ASP A 173 -6.02 -1.07 16.14
CA ASP A 173 -6.90 -1.72 17.11
C ASP A 173 -8.25 -0.97 17.16
N ALA A 174 -9.36 -1.72 17.14
CA ALA A 174 -10.70 -1.14 17.12
C ALA A 174 -11.12 -0.62 18.50
N ASP A 175 -10.58 -1.21 19.56
CA ASP A 175 -10.89 -0.87 20.95
C ASP A 175 -9.89 0.16 21.52
N ASP A 176 -8.70 0.28 20.92
CA ASP A 176 -7.67 1.25 21.30
C ASP A 176 -7.12 2.03 20.08
N PRO A 177 -7.55 3.30 19.86
CA PRO A 177 -7.12 4.08 18.72
C PRO A 177 -5.64 4.50 18.77
N ASP A 178 -4.97 4.31 19.92
CA ASP A 178 -3.57 4.63 20.13
C ASP A 178 -2.66 3.40 19.96
N LEU A 179 -3.25 2.27 19.54
CA LEU A 179 -2.56 1.01 19.30
C LEU A 179 -2.76 0.55 17.84
N ALA A 180 -1.68 0.11 17.22
CA ALA A 180 -1.73 -0.59 15.94
C ALA A 180 -0.73 -1.73 15.90
N TYR A 181 -0.96 -2.66 14.98
CA TYR A 181 -0.10 -3.80 14.71
C TYR A 181 0.35 -3.74 13.26
N GLY A 182 1.65 -3.85 13.05
CA GLY A 182 2.25 -3.95 11.73
C GLY A 182 2.77 -5.36 11.47
N ALA A 183 2.67 -5.81 10.22
CA ALA A 183 3.33 -7.02 9.76
C ALA A 183 4.08 -6.78 8.44
N LEU A 184 5.30 -7.29 8.36
CA LEU A 184 6.07 -7.47 7.13
C LEU A 184 6.12 -8.96 6.84
N LEU A 185 5.53 -9.38 5.72
CA LEU A 185 5.50 -10.77 5.30
C LEU A 185 6.41 -10.92 4.10
N GLY A 186 7.54 -11.58 4.31
CA GLY A 186 8.54 -11.80 3.29
C GLY A 186 8.42 -13.18 2.67
N TRP A 187 8.50 -13.26 1.33
CA TRP A 187 8.53 -14.51 0.59
C TRP A 187 9.67 -14.56 -0.42
N GLY A 188 10.25 -15.73 -0.57
CA GLY A 188 11.43 -15.98 -1.38
C GLY A 188 12.64 -16.03 -0.47
N PHE A 189 13.33 -17.16 -0.48
CA PHE A 189 14.67 -17.35 0.07
C PHE A 189 15.39 -18.36 -0.83
N LEU A 190 16.70 -18.18 -0.97
CA LEU A 190 17.55 -18.98 -1.86
C LEU A 190 17.91 -20.35 -1.27
N ASP A 191 17.81 -20.49 0.06
CA ASP A 191 18.05 -21.75 0.75
C ASP A 191 16.80 -22.63 0.63
N ASP A 192 16.99 -23.94 0.48
CA ASP A 192 15.88 -24.88 0.41
C ASP A 192 15.31 -25.21 1.79
N SER A 193 15.93 -24.73 2.87
CA SER A 193 15.40 -24.80 4.24
C SER A 193 14.40 -23.68 4.60
N VAL A 194 14.62 -22.43 4.16
CA VAL A 194 13.79 -21.26 4.51
C VAL A 194 13.11 -20.74 3.25
N VAL A 195 11.82 -20.38 3.30
CA VAL A 195 11.07 -19.84 2.15
C VAL A 195 10.41 -18.50 2.39
N GLY A 196 10.36 -18.07 3.65
CA GLY A 196 9.80 -16.79 4.04
C GLY A 196 10.25 -16.38 5.43
N ARG A 197 10.05 -15.10 5.73
CA ARG A 197 10.29 -14.51 7.05
C ARG A 197 9.20 -13.49 7.29
N ASP A 198 8.58 -13.57 8.46
CA ASP A 198 7.63 -12.56 8.89
C ASP A 198 8.22 -11.76 10.05
N ILE A 199 7.93 -10.47 10.08
CA ILE A 199 8.17 -9.59 11.23
C ILE A 199 6.83 -9.00 11.62
N ARG A 200 6.48 -9.07 12.91
CA ARG A 200 5.35 -8.33 13.47
C ARG A 200 5.84 -7.31 14.49
N ILE A 201 5.18 -6.17 14.55
CA ILE A 201 5.55 -5.07 15.43
C ILE A 201 4.31 -4.40 16.01
N THR A 202 4.37 -4.04 17.28
CA THR A 202 3.38 -3.15 17.91
C THR A 202 3.76 -1.71 17.65
N LEU A 203 2.79 -0.86 17.34
CA LEU A 203 2.96 0.57 17.11
C LEU A 203 2.08 1.32 18.11
N THR A 204 2.64 2.33 18.76
CA THR A 204 1.91 3.15 19.75
C THR A 204 1.83 4.58 19.29
N ARG A 205 0.69 5.22 19.54
CA ARG A 205 0.52 6.65 19.32
C ARG A 205 1.03 7.43 20.53
N THR A 206 1.83 8.45 20.24
CA THR A 206 2.40 9.41 21.18
C THR A 206 1.41 10.53 21.49
N ASP A 207 1.68 11.31 22.54
CA ASP A 207 0.87 12.47 22.95
C ASP A 207 0.73 13.55 21.84
N ASP A 208 1.67 13.60 20.90
CA ASP A 208 1.67 14.54 19.75
C ASP A 208 0.92 13.96 18.53
N GLU A 209 0.08 12.95 18.71
CA GLU A 209 -0.69 12.25 17.65
C GLU A 209 0.17 11.52 16.59
N ARG A 210 1.46 11.30 16.87
CA ARG A 210 2.41 10.59 16.00
C ARG A 210 2.65 9.15 16.45
N TRP A 211 3.16 8.30 15.58
CA TRP A 211 3.37 6.87 15.82
C TRP A 211 4.83 6.54 16.07
N GLU A 212 5.08 5.65 17.02
CA GLU A 212 6.42 5.11 17.31
C GLU A 212 6.42 3.57 17.29
N PRO A 213 7.54 2.93 16.89
CA PRO A 213 7.68 1.49 16.96
C PRO A 213 7.83 1.01 18.42
N GLY A 214 7.10 -0.05 18.77
CA GLY A 214 7.18 -0.76 20.03
C GLY A 214 7.95 -2.07 19.93
N GLY A 215 7.47 -3.10 20.63
CA GLY A 215 8.07 -4.44 20.58
C GLY A 215 7.86 -5.11 19.23
N ALA A 216 8.87 -5.85 18.77
CA ALA A 216 8.81 -6.62 17.53
C ALA A 216 9.23 -8.07 17.73
N GLU A 217 8.67 -8.93 16.91
CA GLU A 217 8.97 -10.36 16.86
C GLU A 217 9.09 -10.80 15.41
N GLN A 218 9.84 -11.87 15.16
CA GLN A 218 10.01 -12.48 13.85
C GLN A 218 9.77 -13.99 13.90
N ARG A 219 9.37 -14.57 12.77
CA ARG A 219 9.37 -16.03 12.55
C ARG A 219 9.85 -16.36 11.14
N GLN A 220 10.22 -17.61 10.91
CA GLN A 220 10.62 -18.13 9.60
C GLN A 220 9.62 -19.16 9.11
N HIS A 221 9.43 -19.20 7.79
CA HIS A 221 8.71 -20.26 7.10
C HIS A 221 9.72 -21.26 6.56
N CYS A 222 9.60 -22.53 6.98
CA CYS A 222 10.55 -23.58 6.69
C CYS A 222 9.98 -24.58 5.68
N MET A 223 10.73 -24.93 4.65
CA MET A 223 10.27 -25.83 3.58
C MET A 223 10.61 -27.30 3.83
N ARG A 224 11.79 -27.60 4.38
CA ARG A 224 12.17 -28.96 4.78
C ARG A 224 11.58 -29.35 6.13
N GLY A 225 11.39 -28.36 6.99
CA GLY A 225 10.69 -28.49 8.26
C GLY A 225 11.34 -27.69 9.36
N VAL A 226 10.86 -27.90 10.59
CA VAL A 226 11.24 -27.13 11.76
C VAL A 226 11.91 -28.05 12.77
N SER A 227 12.89 -27.54 13.52
CA SER A 227 13.50 -28.24 14.66
C SER A 227 12.45 -28.63 15.72
N ASP A 228 12.75 -29.67 16.51
CA ASP A 228 11.86 -30.15 17.59
C ASP A 228 11.50 -29.05 18.60
N ASP A 229 12.37 -28.06 18.79
CA ASP A 229 12.16 -26.93 19.70
C ASP A 229 11.50 -25.71 19.03
N GLN A 230 11.11 -25.83 17.75
CA GLN A 230 10.45 -24.80 16.95
C GLN A 230 11.25 -23.51 16.74
N THR A 231 12.57 -23.52 16.96
CA THR A 231 13.39 -22.30 16.88
C THR A 231 14.13 -22.10 15.55
N ALA A 232 14.25 -23.14 14.73
CA ALA A 232 15.04 -23.09 13.50
C ALA A 232 14.46 -23.96 12.38
N CYS A 233 14.72 -23.59 11.14
CA CYS A 233 14.49 -24.46 9.98
C CYS A 233 15.60 -25.52 9.87
N ILE A 234 15.23 -26.74 9.45
CA ILE A 234 16.14 -27.88 9.21
C ILE A 234 16.46 -28.08 7.72
#